data_AF-A0A7S3XBF0-F1
#
_entry.id   AF-A0A7S3XBF0-F1
#
_cell.length_a   1.000
_cell.length_b   1.000
_cell.length_c   1.000
_cell.angle_alpha   90.00
_cell.angle_beta   90.00
_cell.angle_gamma   90.00
#
_symmetry.space_group_name_H-M   'P 1'
#
loop_
_entity.id
_entity.type
_entity.pdbx_description
1 polymer ?
#
loop_
_entity_poly.entity_id
_entity_poly.type
_entity_poly.pdbx_seq_one_letter_code
_entity_poly.pdbx_strand_id
1 'polypeptide(L)'
;YHKRFFPYYTFNVLAGVDSEGKGAVFQYDAIGSYERTGYTTSGSGSSLVMSILDCQLAKGNQTMATEKPNKQEVVELAQDVLSSVGERDIYTGDAAEIFIIDAGGVTKANFELKKD
;
A
#
# COMPACT_ATOMS: atom_id res chain seq x y z
N TYR A 1 -20.21 -0.64 -7.89
CA TYR A 1 -21.54 -1.25 -7.60
C TYR A 1 -22.46 -1.41 -8.81
N HIS A 2 -22.64 -0.42 -9.70
CA HIS A 2 -23.59 -0.51 -10.84
C HIS A 2 -23.42 -1.71 -11.79
N LYS A 3 -22.22 -2.28 -11.86
CA LYS A 3 -21.89 -3.45 -12.68
C LYS A 3 -21.93 -4.77 -11.90
N ARG A 4 -22.65 -4.88 -10.77
CA ARG A 4 -22.64 -6.06 -9.89
C ARG A 4 -22.91 -7.41 -10.60
N PHE A 5 -23.78 -7.43 -11.61
CA PHE A 5 -24.12 -8.65 -12.37
C PHE A 5 -23.13 -8.99 -13.49
N PHE A 6 -22.18 -8.10 -13.79
CA PHE A 6 -21.04 -8.33 -14.67
C PHE A 6 -19.88 -7.43 -14.20
N PRO A 7 -19.23 -7.79 -13.07
CA PRO A 7 -18.35 -6.88 -12.34
C PRO A 7 -17.04 -6.62 -13.09
N TYR A 8 -16.45 -5.46 -12.84
CA TYR A 8 -15.05 -5.26 -13.18
C TYR A 8 -14.21 -6.14 -12.26
N TYR A 9 -13.38 -7.00 -12.84
CA TYR A 9 -12.43 -7.80 -12.07
C TYR A 9 -11.22 -6.93 -11.70
N THR A 10 -11.41 -6.08 -10.70
CA THR A 10 -10.43 -5.13 -10.21
C THR A 10 -10.57 -4.98 -8.69
N PHE A 11 -9.45 -4.79 -8.01
CA PHE A 11 -9.35 -4.63 -6.57
C PHE A 11 -8.69 -3.28 -6.32
N ASN A 12 -9.51 -2.26 -6.05
CA ASN A 12 -9.05 -0.87 -6.02
C ASN A 12 -8.61 -0.46 -4.62
N VAL A 13 -7.61 0.42 -4.58
CA VAL A 13 -7.21 1.14 -3.39
C VAL A 13 -7.35 2.63 -3.68
N LEU A 14 -8.07 3.34 -2.82
CA LEU A 14 -8.16 4.80 -2.85
C LEU A 14 -7.36 5.35 -1.67
N ALA A 15 -6.35 6.16 -1.95
CA ALA A 15 -5.54 6.81 -0.94
C ALA A 15 -5.52 8.33 -1.15
N GLY A 16 -5.45 9.09 -0.05
CA GLY A 16 -5.36 10.54 -0.10
C GLY A 16 -5.38 11.18 1.28
N VAL A 17 -5.66 12.48 1.31
CA VAL A 17 -5.82 13.27 2.53
C VAL A 17 -7.30 13.61 2.69
N ASP A 18 -7.84 13.36 3.88
CA ASP A 18 -9.24 13.67 4.19
C ASP A 18 -9.46 15.16 4.53
N SER A 19 -10.71 15.54 4.80
CA SER A 19 -11.09 16.92 5.14
C SER A 19 -10.46 17.43 6.44
N GLU A 20 -9.91 16.56 7.29
CA GLU A 20 -9.21 16.92 8.52
C GLU A 20 -7.69 17.01 8.33
N GLY A 21 -7.19 16.82 7.10
CA GLY A 21 -5.76 16.80 6.82
C GLY A 21 -5.08 15.48 7.21
N LYS A 22 -5.83 14.40 7.48
CA LYS A 22 -5.29 13.09 7.85
C LYS A 22 -5.22 12.17 6.65
N GLY A 23 -4.21 11.30 6.62
CA GLY A 23 -4.14 10.22 5.65
C GLY A 23 -5.37 9.32 5.74
N ALA A 24 -5.93 8.97 4.58
CA ALA A 24 -7.06 8.06 4.45
C ALA A 24 -6.78 7.06 3.35
N VAL A 25 -6.99 5.78 3.66
CA VAL A 25 -6.87 4.66 2.73
C VAL A 25 -8.16 3.87 2.75
N PHE A 26 -8.69 3.56 1.59
CA PHE A 26 -9.89 2.75 1.41
C PHE A 26 -9.60 1.58 0.46
N GLN A 27 -9.89 0.37 0.91
CA GLN A 27 -9.77 -0.84 0.10
C GLN A 27 -11.15 -1.24 -0.42
N TYR A 28 -11.22 -1.65 -1.69
CA TYR A 28 -12.45 -2.09 -2.33
C TYR A 28 -12.36 -3.54 -2.81
N ASP A 29 -13.43 -4.32 -2.61
CA ASP A 29 -13.61 -5.61 -3.29
C ASP A 29 -14.09 -5.41 -4.75
N ALA A 30 -14.16 -6.51 -5.50
CA ALA A 30 -14.56 -6.50 -6.91
C ALA A 30 -16.03 -6.07 -7.16
N ILE A 31 -16.86 -6.00 -6.11
CA ILE A 31 -18.29 -5.67 -6.22
C ILE A 31 -18.57 -4.24 -5.70
N GLY A 32 -17.66 -3.69 -4.93
CA GLY A 32 -17.67 -2.33 -4.38
C GLY A 32 -17.94 -2.25 -2.88
N SER A 33 -17.81 -3.35 -2.13
CA SER A 33 -17.68 -3.26 -0.67
C SER A 33 -16.36 -2.57 -0.34
N TYR A 34 -16.34 -1.73 0.70
CA TYR A 34 -15.15 -0.99 1.07
C TYR A 34 -15.01 -0.80 2.58
N GLU A 35 -13.77 -0.61 3.03
CA GLU A 35 -13.42 -0.27 4.40
C GLU A 35 -12.31 0.80 4.44
N ARG A 36 -12.29 1.62 5.49
CA ARG A 36 -11.19 2.55 5.76
C ARG A 36 -10.14 1.84 6.61
N THR A 37 -8.91 1.76 6.11
CA THR A 37 -7.80 1.09 6.80
C THR A 37 -6.63 2.05 7.01
N GLY A 38 -5.68 1.68 7.88
CA GLY A 38 -4.45 2.46 8.09
C GLY A 38 -3.42 2.26 6.97
N TYR A 39 -3.43 1.08 6.36
CA TYR A 39 -2.63 0.67 5.21
C TYR A 39 -3.33 -0.52 4.55
N THR A 40 -3.02 -0.78 3.29
CA THR A 40 -3.51 -1.96 2.56
C THR A 40 -2.61 -2.24 1.36
N THR A 41 -2.80 -3.40 0.74
CA THR A 41 -2.23 -3.74 -0.57
C THR A 41 -3.24 -4.48 -1.43
N SER A 42 -2.99 -4.47 -2.74
CA SER A 42 -3.78 -5.18 -3.74
C SER A 42 -2.86 -5.66 -4.85
N GLY A 43 -3.15 -6.82 -5.44
CA GLY A 43 -2.31 -7.46 -6.47
C GLY A 43 -1.76 -8.82 -6.04
N SER A 44 -0.93 -9.41 -6.88
CA SER A 44 -0.35 -10.76 -6.71
C SER A 44 0.49 -10.90 -5.44
N GLY A 45 1.38 -9.94 -5.17
CA GLY A 45 2.26 -9.92 -4.00
C GLY A 45 1.59 -9.48 -2.68
N SER A 46 0.28 -9.23 -2.66
CA SER A 46 -0.40 -8.61 -1.51
C SER A 46 -0.21 -9.37 -0.20
N SER A 47 -0.29 -10.70 -0.21
CA SER A 47 -0.13 -11.52 1.01
C SER A 47 1.27 -11.40 1.64
N LEU A 48 2.30 -11.27 0.81
CA LEU A 48 3.68 -11.06 1.25
C LEU A 48 3.85 -9.66 1.86
N VAL A 49 3.32 -8.64 1.18
CA VAL A 49 3.42 -7.26 1.67
C VAL A 49 2.65 -7.06 2.97
N MET A 50 1.39 -7.52 3.05
CA MET A 50 0.55 -7.33 4.23
C MET A 50 1.23 -7.84 5.51
N SER A 51 1.88 -9.00 5.43
CA SER A 51 2.61 -9.58 6.57
C SER A 51 3.74 -8.68 7.08
N ILE A 52 4.44 -7.99 6.17
CA ILE A 52 5.52 -7.05 6.53
C ILE A 52 4.93 -5.78 7.12
N LEU A 53 3.87 -5.23 6.51
CA LEU A 53 3.21 -4.02 7.00
C LEU A 53 2.57 -4.25 8.37
N ASP A 54 1.95 -5.40 8.62
CA ASP A 54 1.39 -5.75 9.93
C ASP A 54 2.48 -5.80 11.01
N CYS A 55 3.64 -6.34 10.67
CA CYS A 55 4.79 -6.40 11.57
C CYS A 55 5.38 -5.00 11.84
N GLN A 56 5.52 -4.17 10.82
CA GLN A 56 6.23 -2.87 10.92
C GLN A 56 5.33 -1.70 11.34
N LEU A 57 4.03 -1.75 11.05
CA LEU A 57 3.10 -0.64 11.27
C LEU A 57 2.10 -0.94 12.38
N ALA A 58 1.35 -2.06 12.29
CA ALA A 58 0.38 -2.40 13.34
C ALA A 58 1.04 -2.93 14.61
N LYS A 59 2.14 -3.69 14.47
CA LYS A 59 2.95 -4.22 15.58
C LYS A 59 2.12 -5.01 16.60
N GLY A 60 1.00 -5.62 16.18
CA GLY A 60 0.04 -6.27 17.09
C GLY A 60 0.60 -7.43 17.90
N ASN A 61 1.70 -8.03 17.45
CA ASN A 61 2.39 -9.14 18.12
C ASN A 61 3.69 -8.71 18.85
N GLN A 62 3.95 -7.41 18.97
CA GLN A 62 5.15 -6.88 19.62
C GLN A 62 4.82 -6.32 21.02
N THR A 63 5.70 -6.56 21.98
CA THR A 63 5.53 -6.09 23.37
C THR A 63 6.20 -4.75 23.65
N MET A 64 7.11 -4.33 22.78
CA MET A 64 7.85 -3.08 22.92
C MET A 64 7.11 -1.94 22.21
N ALA A 65 6.83 -0.87 22.96
CA ALA A 65 6.36 0.36 22.36
C ALA A 65 7.47 0.97 21.50
N THR A 66 7.12 1.33 20.28
CA THR A 66 8.01 1.97 19.31
C THR A 66 7.28 3.16 18.72
N GLU A 67 8.04 4.20 18.38
CA GLU A 67 7.46 5.41 17.80
C GLU A 67 6.84 5.12 16.43
N LYS A 68 5.90 5.98 16.04
CA LYS A 68 5.31 5.92 14.70
C LYS A 68 6.37 6.36 13.69
N PRO A 69 6.50 5.66 12.56
CA PRO A 69 7.48 6.03 11.56
C PRO A 69 7.15 7.42 10.99
N ASN A 70 8.19 8.20 10.75
CA ASN A 70 8.08 9.48 10.06
C ASN A 70 7.91 9.26 8.55
N LYS A 71 7.66 10.34 7.80
CA LYS A 71 7.40 10.29 6.36
C LYS A 71 8.52 9.60 5.57
N GLN A 72 9.78 9.85 5.91
CA GLN A 72 10.93 9.29 5.23
C GLN A 72 11.05 7.79 5.49
N GLU A 73 10.88 7.36 6.75
CA GLU A 73 10.90 5.95 7.15
C GLU A 73 9.79 5.14 6.46
N VAL A 74 8.60 5.72 6.27
CA VAL A 74 7.52 5.05 5.53
C VAL A 74 7.86 4.88 4.05
N VAL A 75 8.52 5.87 3.44
CA VAL A 75 8.95 5.81 2.03
C VAL A 75 10.07 4.78 1.83
N GLU A 76 11.00 4.68 2.77
CA GLU A 76 12.05 3.65 2.78
C GLU A 76 11.45 2.26 2.97
N LEU A 77 10.53 2.10 3.93
CA LEU A 77 9.80 0.84 4.15
C LEU A 77 9.06 0.40 2.87
N ALA A 78 8.42 1.32 2.15
CA ALA A 78 7.72 0.99 0.91
C ALA A 78 8.68 0.47 -0.19
N GLN A 79 9.87 1.09 -0.32
CA GLN A 79 10.91 0.65 -1.26
C GLN A 79 11.45 -0.74 -0.90
N ASP A 80 11.76 -0.96 0.38
CA ASP A 80 12.29 -2.24 0.88
C ASP A 80 11.29 -3.38 0.70
N VAL A 81 10.01 -3.12 1.00
CA VAL A 81 8.91 -4.07 0.84
C VAL A 81 8.74 -4.45 -0.63
N LEU A 82 8.68 -3.47 -1.54
CA LEU A 82 8.48 -3.72 -2.96
C LEU A 82 9.68 -4.45 -3.58
N SER A 83 10.90 -4.10 -3.16
CA SER A 83 12.11 -4.82 -3.56
C SER A 83 12.08 -6.27 -3.08
N SER A 84 11.70 -6.50 -1.82
CA SER A 84 11.61 -7.84 -1.22
C SER A 84 10.56 -8.72 -1.89
N VAL A 85 9.44 -8.14 -2.30
CA VAL A 85 8.37 -8.86 -2.98
C VAL A 85 8.71 -9.13 -4.44
N GLY A 86 9.39 -8.20 -5.12
CA GLY A 86 9.88 -8.44 -6.49
C GLY A 86 10.86 -9.61 -6.61
N GLU A 87 11.55 -9.99 -5.53
CA GLU A 87 12.40 -11.18 -5.49
C GLU A 87 11.62 -12.50 -5.32
N ARG A 88 10.32 -12.45 -4.95
CA ARG A 88 9.53 -13.63 -4.56
C ARG A 88 8.27 -13.84 -5.39
N ASP A 89 7.63 -12.77 -5.84
CA ASP A 89 6.43 -12.81 -6.66
C ASP A 89 6.78 -12.58 -8.12
N ILE A 90 6.57 -13.60 -8.96
CA ILE A 90 6.93 -13.58 -10.39
C ILE A 90 6.16 -12.54 -11.22
N TYR A 91 5.11 -11.94 -10.67
CA TYR A 91 4.29 -10.93 -11.33
C TYR A 91 4.61 -9.49 -10.87
N THR A 92 5.53 -9.32 -9.91
CA THR A 92 5.94 -8.02 -9.38
C THR A 92 7.39 -7.74 -9.79
N GLY A 93 7.67 -6.65 -10.52
CA GLY A 93 9.04 -6.36 -10.99
C GLY A 93 9.16 -5.08 -11.82
N ASP A 94 10.28 -4.99 -12.56
CA ASP A 94 10.68 -3.92 -13.48
C ASP A 94 10.95 -2.56 -12.82
N ALA A 95 9.91 -1.90 -12.34
CA ALA A 95 9.97 -0.59 -11.74
C ALA A 95 8.75 -0.37 -10.84
N ALA A 96 8.92 0.50 -9.85
CA ALA A 96 7.83 0.94 -9.02
C ALA A 96 7.80 2.46 -8.90
N GLU A 97 6.59 2.97 -8.72
CA GLU A 97 6.30 4.40 -8.59
C GLU A 97 5.70 4.64 -7.21
N ILE A 98 6.29 5.56 -6.45
CA ILE A 98 5.80 5.99 -5.14
C ILE A 98 5.19 7.37 -5.31
N PHE A 99 3.91 7.47 -4.97
CA PHE A 99 3.18 8.73 -4.91
C PHE A 99 3.03 9.14 -3.44
N ILE A 100 3.64 10.26 -3.09
CA ILE A 100 3.57 10.87 -1.77
C ILE A 100 2.53 11.98 -1.83
N ILE A 101 1.46 11.84 -1.07
CA ILE A 101 0.34 12.78 -1.05
C ILE A 101 0.32 13.48 0.31
N ASP A 102 0.49 14.79 0.33
CA ASP A 102 0.40 15.62 1.52
C ASP A 102 -0.26 16.99 1.22
N ALA A 103 -0.32 17.87 2.23
CA ALA A 103 -0.93 19.20 2.08
C ALA A 103 -0.20 20.10 1.06
N GLY A 104 1.07 19.81 0.73
CA GLY A 104 1.85 20.49 -0.29
C GLY A 104 1.59 19.97 -1.71
N GLY A 105 0.85 18.88 -1.86
CA GLY A 105 0.47 18.30 -3.14
C GLY A 105 0.92 16.85 -3.30
N VAL A 106 1.20 16.45 -4.54
CA VAL A 106 1.62 15.09 -4.89
C VAL A 106 3.04 15.10 -5.44
N THR A 107 3.91 14.35 -4.78
CA THR A 107 5.29 14.11 -5.25
C THR A 107 5.40 12.68 -5.76
N LYS A 108 5.99 12.50 -6.93
CA LYS A 108 6.23 11.19 -7.55
C LYS A 108 7.72 10.85 -7.50
N ALA A 109 8.03 9.64 -7.08
CA ALA A 109 9.36 9.05 -7.17
C ALA A 109 9.28 7.71 -7.91
N ASN A 110 10.27 7.43 -8.75
CA ASN A 110 10.39 6.16 -9.46
C ASN A 110 11.64 5.44 -8.98
N PHE A 111 11.56 4.12 -8.85
CA PHE A 111 12.70 3.29 -8.51
C PHE A 111 12.68 2.00 -9.31
N GLU A 112 13.87 1.49 -9.63
CA GLU A 112 14.00 0.24 -10.39
C GLU A 112 13.85 -0.96 -9.46
N LEU A 113 13.13 -1.97 -9.94
CA LEU A 113 13.06 -3.29 -9.32
C LEU A 113 13.90 -4.27 -10.13
N LYS A 114 13.95 -5.51 -9.67
CA LYS A 114 14.57 -6.60 -10.41
C LYS A 114 13.94 -6.74 -11.80
N LYS A 115 14.79 -6.94 -12.81
CA LYS A 115 14.46 -7.14 -14.22
C LYS A 115 14.84 -8.58 -14.58
N ASP A 116 14.01 -9.54 -14.16
CA ASP A 116 14.21 -10.99 -14.44
C ASP A 116 13.75 -11.37 -15.85
#